data_AF-A0A0E3SMF7-F1
#
_entry.id   AF-A0A0E3SMF7-F1
#
_cell.length_a   1.000
_cell.length_b   1.000
_cell.length_c   1.000
_cell.angle_alpha   90.00
_cell.angle_beta   90.00
_cell.angle_gamma   90.00
#
_symmetry.space_group_name_H-M   'P 1'
#
loop_
_entity.id
_entity.type
_entity.pdbx_description
1 polymer ?
#
loop_
_entity_poly.entity_id
_entity_poly.type
_entity_poly.pdbx_seq_one_letter_code
_entity_poly.pdbx_strand_id
1 'polypeptide(L)'
;MSGQDIAKEIFYKHQVYVSPSAIYSLLYSLKNQDILEIDTVKGDLRTKCYVPTEKGKQIITKQLQEFREALTYFLLQINKNLP
;
A
#
# COMPACT_ATOMS: atom_id res chain seq x y z
N MET A 1 10.18 2.69 3.30
CA MET A 1 10.27 1.33 3.90
C MET A 1 10.86 0.39 2.87
N SER A 2 11.64 -0.62 3.28
CA SER A 2 12.07 -1.67 2.35
C SER A 2 10.90 -2.59 1.99
N GLY A 3 11.04 -3.38 0.92
CA GLY A 3 10.01 -4.37 0.55
C GLY A 3 9.72 -5.38 1.66
N GLN A 4 10.76 -5.78 2.42
CA GLN A 4 10.59 -6.67 3.58
C GLN A 4 9.83 -5.99 4.72
N ASP A 5 10.13 -4.72 5.01
CA ASP A 5 9.42 -3.97 6.06
C ASP A 5 7.94 -3.83 5.72
N ILE A 6 7.63 -3.51 4.45
CA ILE A 6 6.24 -3.41 3.97
C ILE A 6 5.51 -4.75 4.14
N ALA A 7 6.14 -5.87 3.76
CA ALA A 7 5.54 -7.19 3.92
C ALA A 7 5.25 -7.53 5.40
N LYS A 8 6.20 -7.24 6.28
CA LYS A 8 6.06 -7.45 7.74
C LYS A 8 4.94 -6.60 8.32
N GLU A 9 4.86 -5.34 7.91
CA GLU A 9 3.84 -4.40 8.38
C GLU A 9 2.42 -4.84 7.97
N ILE A 10 2.25 -5.30 6.72
CA ILE A 10 0.97 -5.86 6.23
C ILE A 10 0.56 -7.07 7.06
N PHE A 11 1.50 -8.00 7.28
CA PHE A 11 1.22 -9.19 8.08
C PHE A 11 0.87 -8.83 9.52
N TYR A 12 1.64 -7.94 10.15
CA TYR A 12 1.41 -7.54 11.54
C TYR A 12 0.03 -6.88 11.73
N LYS A 13 -0.35 -5.96 10.85
CA LYS A 13 -1.62 -5.20 10.96
C LYS A 13 -2.85 -5.97 10.52
N HIS A 14 -2.73 -6.82 9.52
CA HIS A 14 -3.89 -7.42 8.85
C HIS A 14 -3.91 -8.95 8.92
N GLN A 15 -2.87 -9.58 9.48
CA GLN A 15 -2.70 -11.03 9.51
C GLN A 15 -2.73 -11.66 8.10
N VAL A 16 -2.34 -10.87 7.08
CA VAL A 16 -2.27 -11.30 5.69
C VAL A 16 -0.81 -11.54 5.31
N TYR A 17 -0.50 -12.77 4.94
CA TYR A 17 0.81 -13.08 4.37
C TYR A 17 0.86 -12.70 2.90
N VAL A 18 1.87 -11.93 2.51
CA VAL A 18 2.18 -11.62 1.12
C VAL A 18 3.57 -12.15 0.80
N SER A 19 3.67 -12.99 -0.22
CA SER A 19 4.96 -13.59 -0.59
C SER A 19 5.96 -12.51 -1.06
N PRO A 20 7.27 -12.73 -0.88
CA PRO A 20 8.29 -11.78 -1.35
C PRO A 20 8.12 -11.46 -2.84
N SER A 21 7.92 -12.47 -3.68
CA SER A 21 7.73 -12.28 -5.13
C SER A 21 6.52 -11.40 -5.44
N ALA A 22 5.41 -11.57 -4.71
CA ALA A 22 4.21 -10.76 -4.91
C ALA A 22 4.42 -9.31 -4.47
N ILE A 23 5.03 -9.09 -3.29
CA ILE A 23 5.36 -7.74 -2.81
C ILE A 23 6.26 -7.01 -3.79
N TYR A 24 7.36 -7.63 -4.22
CA TYR A 24 8.29 -6.95 -5.13
C TYR A 24 7.66 -6.70 -6.50
N SER A 25 6.87 -7.64 -7.03
CA SER A 25 6.14 -7.44 -8.29
C SER A 25 5.19 -6.25 -8.21
N LEU A 26 4.45 -6.12 -7.10
CA LEU A 26 3.56 -4.99 -6.85
C LEU A 26 4.33 -3.66 -6.75
N LEU A 27 5.41 -3.63 -5.96
CA LEU A 27 6.22 -2.42 -5.77
C LEU A 27 6.86 -1.94 -7.08
N TYR A 28 7.35 -2.87 -7.92
CA TYR A 28 7.86 -2.51 -9.24
C TYR A 28 6.75 -2.03 -10.19
N SER A 29 5.56 -2.62 -10.14
CA SER A 29 4.40 -2.14 -10.91
C SER A 29 4.02 -0.71 -10.52
N LEU A 30 3.92 -0.41 -9.22
CA LEU A 30 3.63 0.93 -8.71
C LEU A 30 4.72 1.94 -9.07
N LYS A 31 5.99 1.51 -9.04
CA LYS A 31 7.10 2.33 -9.53
C LYS A 31 6.98 2.64 -11.02
N ASN A 32 6.65 1.65 -11.85
CA ASN A 32 6.51 1.82 -13.30
C ASN A 32 5.34 2.75 -13.66
N GLN A 33 4.36 2.89 -12.77
CA GLN A 33 3.23 3.82 -12.89
C GLN A 33 3.53 5.22 -12.34
N ASP A 34 4.75 5.47 -11.85
CA ASP A 34 5.18 6.72 -11.23
C ASP A 34 4.40 7.05 -9.94
N ILE A 35 3.94 6.00 -9.23
CA ILE A 35 3.28 6.13 -7.93
C ILE A 35 4.31 6.05 -6.80
N LEU A 36 5.32 5.19 -6.98
CA LEU A 36 6.43 5.05 -6.04
C LEU A 36 7.75 5.38 -6.74
N GLU A 37 8.69 5.90 -5.97
CA GLU A 37 10.09 5.98 -6.34
C GLU A 37 10.94 5.13 -5.39
N ILE A 38 12.16 4.82 -5.82
CA ILE A 38 13.13 4.10 -5.00
C ILE A 38 14.15 5.12 -4.52
N ASP A 39 14.19 5.29 -3.20
CA ASP A 39 15.24 6.03 -2.50
C ASP A 39 16.27 5.04 -1.94
N THR A 40 17.52 5.48 -1.86
CA THR A 40 18.61 4.74 -1.21
C THR A 40 18.93 5.41 0.11
N VAL A 41 19.01 4.61 1.18
CA VAL A 41 19.36 5.14 2.50
C VAL A 41 20.79 5.70 2.44
N LYS A 42 21.00 6.93 2.93
CA LYS A 42 22.36 7.52 3.02
C LYS A 42 23.26 6.58 3.83
N GLY A 43 24.28 6.03 3.18
CA GLY A 43 25.23 5.07 3.79
C GLY A 43 24.91 3.60 3.55
N ASP A 44 23.72 3.25 3.04
CA ASP A 44 23.36 1.90 2.58
C ASP A 44 22.76 1.95 1.18
N LEU A 45 23.64 1.76 0.19
CA LEU A 45 23.30 1.72 -1.23
C LEU A 45 22.61 0.41 -1.66
N ARG A 46 22.52 -0.60 -0.78
CA ARG A 46 21.95 -1.91 -1.10
C ARG A 46 20.47 -2.00 -0.81
N THR A 47 20.00 -1.31 0.24
CA THR A 47 18.59 -1.35 0.63
C THR A 47 17.75 -0.37 -0.16
N LYS A 48 16.87 -0.89 -1.02
CA LYS A 48 15.88 -0.10 -1.75
C LYS A 48 14.73 0.28 -0.81
N CYS A 49 14.52 1.57 -0.62
CA CYS A 49 13.38 2.10 0.10
C CYS A 49 12.35 2.63 -0.89
N TYR A 50 11.10 2.20 -0.73
CA TYR A 50 10.01 2.67 -1.58
C TYR A 50 9.31 3.82 -0.88
N VAL A 51 9.15 4.93 -1.60
CA VAL A 51 8.50 6.15 -1.11
C VAL A 51 7.51 6.66 -2.16
N PRO A 52 6.34 7.21 -1.77
CA PRO A 52 5.41 7.79 -2.73
C PRO A 52 5.95 9.06 -3.38
N THR A 53 5.81 9.16 -4.70
CA THR A 53 6.01 10.42 -5.44
C THR A 53 4.90 11.43 -5.10
N GLU A 54 5.02 12.69 -5.50
CA GLU A 54 3.94 13.67 -5.32
C GLU A 54 2.64 13.23 -6.03
N LYS A 55 2.76 12.71 -7.25
CA LYS A 55 1.65 12.09 -7.98
C LYS A 55 1.09 10.88 -7.21
N GLY A 56 1.97 10.03 -6.69
CA GLY A 56 1.61 8.88 -5.88
C GLY A 56 0.83 9.26 -4.62
N LYS A 57 1.24 10.31 -3.91
CA LYS A 57 0.52 10.83 -2.72
C LYS A 57 -0.92 11.23 -3.06
N GLN A 58 -1.12 11.92 -4.18
CA GLN A 58 -2.46 12.30 -4.64
C GLN A 58 -3.33 11.08 -4.95
N ILE A 59 -2.77 10.10 -5.67
CA ILE A 59 -3.46 8.85 -6.02
C ILE A 59 -3.82 8.05 -4.77
N ILE A 60 -2.87 7.86 -3.84
CA ILE A 60 -3.09 7.14 -2.59
C ILE A 60 -4.19 7.82 -1.77
N THR A 61 -4.15 9.14 -1.65
CA THR A 61 -5.17 9.91 -0.91
C THR A 61 -6.55 9.70 -1.49
N LYS A 62 -6.67 9.76 -2.83
CA LYS A 62 -7.93 9.50 -3.53
C LYS A 62 -8.43 8.07 -3.31
N GLN A 63 -7.57 7.07 -3.44
CA GLN A 63 -7.95 5.67 -3.24
C GLN A 63 -8.38 5.38 -1.80
N LEU A 64 -7.71 5.96 -0.80
CA LEU A 64 -8.12 5.83 0.60
C LEU A 64 -9.50 6.46 0.84
N GLN A 65 -9.78 7.59 0.19
CA GLN A 65 -11.08 8.25 0.25
C GLN A 65 -12.19 7.37 -0.35
N GLU A 66 -11.97 6.84 -1.55
CA GLU A 66 -12.89 5.93 -2.25
C GLU A 66 -13.12 4.64 -1.44
N PHE A 67 -12.06 4.08 -0.87
CA PHE A 67 -12.15 2.89 -0.02
C PHE A 67 -12.99 3.14 1.24
N ARG A 68 -12.80 4.30 1.90
CA ARG A 68 -13.61 4.69 3.06
C ARG A 68 -15.08 4.84 2.70
N GLU A 69 -15.38 5.46 1.57
CA GLU A 69 -16.76 5.63 1.09
C GLU A 69 -17.42 4.28 0.79
N ALA A 70 -16.70 3.37 0.10
CA ALA A 70 -17.17 2.02 -0.16
C ALA A 70 -17.44 1.23 1.13
N LEU A 71 -16.52 1.28 2.10
CA LEU A 71 -16.72 0.64 3.40
C LEU A 71 -17.92 1.21 4.15
N THR A 72 -18.09 2.54 4.13
CA THR A 72 -19.24 3.21 4.76
C THR A 72 -20.54 2.73 4.12
N TYR A 73 -20.58 2.64 2.79
CA TYR A 73 -21.73 2.11 2.06
C TYR A 73 -22.04 0.68 2.49
N PHE A 74 -21.04 -0.22 2.53
CA PHE A 74 -21.25 -1.61 2.95
C PHE A 74 -21.79 -1.71 4.37
N LEU A 75 -21.25 -0.95 5.32
CA LEU A 75 -21.73 -0.93 6.70
C LEU A 75 -23.19 -0.46 6.79
N LEU A 76 -23.56 0.58 6.05
CA LEU A 76 -24.95 1.05 6.00
C LEU A 76 -25.90 -0.02 5.43
N GLN A 77 -25.48 -0.76 4.41
CA GLN A 77 -26.30 -1.83 3.84
C GLN A 77 -26.43 -3.03 4.77
N ILE A 78 -25.36 -3.42 5.46
CA ILE A 78 -25.41 -4.51 6.45
C ILE A 78 -26.36 -4.13 7.60
N ASN A 79 -26.24 -2.92 8.13
CA ASN A 79 -27.07 -2.45 9.25
C ASN A 79 -28.55 -2.28 8.90
N LYS A 80 -28.89 -1.98 7.63
CA LYS A 80 -30.28 -1.93 7.17
C LYS A 80 -30.93 -3.31 7.03
N ASN A 81 -30.12 -4.35 6.87
CA ASN A 81 -30.55 -5.73 6.64
C ASN A 81 -30.41 -6.62 7.89
N LEU A 82 -30.01 -6.03 9.03
CA LEU A 82 -30.06 -6.68 10.34
C LEU A 82 -31.48 -6.51 10.92
N PRO A 83 -32.16 -7.59 11.32
CA PRO A 83 -33.52 -7.55 11.87
C PRO A 83 -33.61 -6.79 13.21
#